data_AF-Q09R43-F1
#
_entry.id   AF-Q09R43-F1
#
_cell.length_a   1.000
_cell.length_b   1.000
_cell.length_c   1.000
_cell.angle_alpha   90.00
_cell.angle_beta   90.00
_cell.angle_gamma   90.00
#
_symmetry.space_group_name_H-M   'P 1'
#
loop_
_entity.id
_entity.type
_entity.pdbx_description
1 polymer ?
#
loop_
_entity_poly.entity_id
_entity_poly.type
_entity_poly.pdbx_seq_one_letter_code
_entity_poly.pdbx_strand_id
1 'polypeptide(L)'
;VVSVGDGIARVYGLNKIQAGEMVEFASGVKGMALNLENENVGIVIFGSDTAIKEGDIVKRTGSIVDVPVGKAMLGRVVDALGVPIDGKGALSAVERRRVEVKAPGIIARKSVHEPMQTGLKAVDSLVPIGRGQRELIIGDRQTGKTAIAIDTILNQKQINAQGTSDSEKLYCVYVAIGQKRSTVAQLVKILSEAGALEYSIIVAATASDPAPLQFLAPYSGCAMGEYFRDNGMHALIIYDDLSKQSVAYRQMSLLLRRPPGREAFPGDVFYLHSRLLERAAKLS
;
A
#
# COMPACT_ATOMS: atom_id res chain seq x y z
N VAL A 1 -24.99 13.51 4.04
CA VAL A 1 -24.63 13.10 2.66
C VAL A 1 -25.68 13.68 1.72
N VAL A 2 -25.30 14.25 0.59
CA VAL A 2 -26.22 14.80 -0.44
C VAL A 2 -26.54 13.75 -1.49
N SER A 3 -25.53 13.00 -1.93
CA SER A 3 -25.71 11.88 -2.85
C SER A 3 -24.64 10.84 -2.61
N VAL A 4 -24.93 9.58 -2.93
CA VAL A 4 -23.97 8.48 -2.88
C VAL A 4 -24.22 7.54 -4.05
N GLY A 5 -23.15 7.07 -4.68
CA GLY A 5 -23.21 6.10 -5.77
C GLY A 5 -21.82 5.82 -6.32
N ASP A 6 -21.64 4.61 -6.85
CA ASP A 6 -20.38 4.13 -7.44
C ASP A 6 -19.16 4.33 -6.51
N GLY A 7 -19.33 4.18 -5.19
CA GLY A 7 -18.25 4.38 -4.23
C GLY A 7 -17.83 5.83 -3.98
N ILE A 8 -18.62 6.81 -4.44
CA ILE A 8 -18.41 8.24 -4.17
C ILE A 8 -19.62 8.82 -3.43
N ALA A 9 -19.36 9.53 -2.34
CA ALA A 9 -20.34 10.35 -1.64
C ALA A 9 -20.06 11.83 -1.88
N ARG A 10 -21.10 12.60 -2.19
CA ARG A 10 -21.07 14.07 -2.11
C ARG A 10 -21.62 14.49 -0.77
N VAL A 11 -20.87 15.31 -0.04
CA VAL A 11 -21.22 15.70 1.32
C VAL A 11 -21.25 17.20 1.44
N TYR A 12 -22.39 17.73 1.89
CA TYR A 12 -22.56 19.15 2.19
C TYR A 12 -21.94 19.50 3.55
N GLY A 13 -21.42 20.71 3.66
CA GLY A 13 -20.77 21.22 4.87
C GLY A 13 -19.29 20.85 4.94
N LEU A 14 -18.83 20.33 6.08
CA LEU A 14 -17.42 20.01 6.32
C LEU A 14 -16.46 21.19 6.05
N ASN A 15 -16.87 22.43 6.31
CA ASN A 15 -16.21 23.69 5.91
C ASN A 15 -14.72 23.84 6.27
N LYS A 16 -14.20 23.01 7.18
CA LYS A 16 -12.81 23.04 7.64
C LYS A 16 -12.00 21.80 7.23
N ILE A 17 -12.54 20.95 6.36
CA ILE A 17 -11.91 19.71 5.91
C ILE A 17 -10.65 20.00 5.07
N GLN A 18 -9.66 19.14 5.21
CA GLN A 18 -8.44 19.18 4.40
C GLN A 18 -8.53 18.23 3.20
N ALA A 19 -7.83 18.54 2.12
CA ALA A 19 -7.66 17.61 1.02
C ALA A 19 -6.86 16.39 1.52
N GLY A 20 -7.37 15.18 1.25
CA GLY A 20 -6.81 13.94 1.78
C GLY A 20 -7.15 13.65 3.24
N GLU A 21 -8.05 14.41 3.87
CA GLU A 21 -8.51 14.12 5.23
C GLU A 21 -9.40 12.87 5.26
N MET A 22 -9.21 12.04 6.28
CA MET A 22 -10.08 10.92 6.58
C MET A 22 -11.39 11.40 7.17
N VAL A 23 -12.47 10.74 6.77
CA VAL A 23 -13.81 10.95 7.33
C VAL A 23 -14.43 9.62 7.73
N GLU A 24 -15.42 9.70 8.60
CA GLU A 24 -16.20 8.56 9.05
C GLU A 24 -17.68 8.84 8.83
N PHE A 25 -18.35 7.93 8.12
CA PHE A 25 -19.80 7.95 7.93
C PHE A 25 -20.49 7.40 9.17
N ALA A 26 -21.77 7.74 9.37
CA ALA A 26 -22.57 7.24 10.49
C ALA A 26 -22.60 5.70 10.59
N SER A 27 -22.42 4.99 9.48
CA SER A 27 -22.30 3.53 9.39
C SER A 27 -20.96 2.97 9.88
N GLY A 28 -20.00 3.83 10.25
CA GLY A 28 -18.62 3.45 10.61
C GLY A 28 -17.72 3.22 9.39
N VAL A 29 -18.27 3.27 8.17
CA VAL A 29 -17.47 3.23 6.94
C VAL A 29 -16.58 4.46 6.91
N LYS A 30 -15.33 4.28 6.47
CA LYS A 30 -14.37 5.37 6.33
C LYS A 30 -14.32 5.87 4.88
N GLY A 31 -13.88 7.10 4.70
CA GLY A 31 -13.62 7.67 3.38
C GLY A 31 -12.51 8.70 3.41
N MET A 32 -12.12 9.18 2.23
CA MET A 32 -11.14 10.25 2.06
C MET A 32 -11.73 11.38 1.23
N ALA A 33 -11.57 12.61 1.71
CA ALA A 33 -11.92 13.80 0.94
C ALA A 33 -10.92 14.01 -0.19
N LEU A 34 -11.38 13.92 -1.45
CA LEU A 34 -10.52 14.06 -2.63
C LEU A 34 -10.77 15.36 -3.39
N ASN A 35 -12.04 15.72 -3.62
CA ASN A 35 -12.41 16.97 -4.29
C ASN A 35 -13.08 17.89 -3.27
N LEU A 36 -12.58 19.11 -3.15
CA LEU A 36 -13.19 20.17 -2.34
C LEU A 36 -13.83 21.17 -3.30
N GLU A 37 -15.16 21.13 -3.43
CA GLU A 37 -15.93 22.10 -4.24
C GLU A 37 -16.55 23.16 -3.32
N ASN A 38 -17.04 24.26 -3.89
CA ASN A 38 -17.61 25.36 -3.12
C ASN A 38 -18.83 24.95 -2.28
N GLU A 39 -19.65 24.03 -2.80
CA GLU A 39 -20.92 23.63 -2.18
C GLU A 39 -20.88 22.23 -1.55
N ASN A 40 -19.96 21.38 -1.97
CA ASN A 40 -19.89 20.00 -1.52
C ASN A 40 -18.45 19.46 -1.52
N VAL A 41 -18.24 18.40 -0.75
CA VAL A 41 -16.99 17.66 -0.68
C VAL A 41 -17.21 16.29 -1.32
N GLY A 42 -16.39 15.98 -2.33
CA GLY A 42 -16.32 14.67 -2.95
C GLY A 42 -15.49 13.73 -2.10
N ILE A 43 -16.16 12.78 -1.45
CA ILE A 43 -15.55 11.77 -0.58
C ILE A 43 -15.58 10.44 -1.29
N VAL A 44 -14.40 9.83 -1.39
CA VAL A 44 -14.25 8.48 -1.88
C VAL A 44 -14.37 7.49 -0.72
N ILE A 45 -15.17 6.45 -0.90
CA ILE A 45 -15.57 5.53 0.16
C ILE A 45 -14.60 4.33 0.23
N PHE A 46 -14.06 4.05 1.41
CA PHE A 46 -13.17 2.92 1.69
C PHE A 46 -13.95 1.70 2.22
N GLY A 47 -14.99 1.30 1.50
CA GLY A 47 -15.90 0.24 1.92
C GLY A 47 -17.12 0.15 1.01
N SER A 48 -18.16 -0.53 1.50
CA SER A 48 -19.43 -0.66 0.76
C SER A 48 -20.20 0.65 0.83
N ASP A 49 -20.56 1.20 -0.33
CA ASP A 49 -21.40 2.39 -0.45
C ASP A 49 -22.89 2.09 -0.15
N THR A 50 -23.32 0.83 -0.29
CA THR A 50 -24.68 0.37 0.07
C THR A 50 -25.06 0.59 1.53
N ALA A 51 -24.08 0.77 2.41
CA ALA A 51 -24.27 1.05 3.83
C ALA A 51 -24.45 2.55 4.13
N ILE A 52 -24.32 3.42 3.13
CA ILE A 52 -24.42 4.88 3.25
C ILE A 52 -25.68 5.34 2.52
N LYS A 53 -26.41 6.26 3.13
CA LYS A 53 -27.65 6.83 2.58
C LYS A 53 -27.57 8.35 2.50
N GLU A 54 -28.43 8.91 1.64
CA GLU A 54 -28.69 10.36 1.66
C GLU A 54 -29.15 10.79 3.06
N GLY A 55 -28.69 11.96 3.51
CA GLY A 55 -28.94 12.47 4.85
C GLY A 55 -27.95 11.98 5.93
N ASP A 56 -27.14 10.94 5.67
CA ASP A 56 -26.23 10.41 6.69
C ASP A 56 -25.21 11.46 7.17
N ILE A 57 -24.92 11.44 8.47
CA ILE A 57 -23.93 12.31 9.08
C ILE A 57 -22.53 11.80 8.72
N VAL A 58 -21.65 12.73 8.33
CA VAL A 58 -20.24 12.46 8.08
C VAL A 58 -19.42 13.28 9.05
N LYS A 59 -18.52 12.61 9.78
CA LYS A 59 -17.64 13.21 10.77
C LYS A 59 -16.22 13.28 10.24
N ARG A 60 -15.57 14.39 10.56
CA ARG A 60 -14.14 14.60 10.31
C ARG A 60 -13.33 13.85 11.35
N THR A 61 -12.26 13.22 10.92
CA THR A 61 -11.27 12.65 11.84
C THR A 61 -10.20 13.67 12.23
N GLY A 62 -10.00 14.73 11.43
CA GLY A 62 -8.93 15.70 11.63
C GLY A 62 -7.54 15.20 11.25
N SER A 63 -7.41 13.97 10.75
CA SER A 63 -6.16 13.39 10.27
C SER A 63 -6.18 13.18 8.76
N ILE A 64 -5.06 13.51 8.10
CA ILE A 64 -4.77 13.03 6.74
C ILE A 64 -4.63 11.51 6.80
N VAL A 65 -5.01 10.82 5.72
CA VAL A 65 -4.94 9.35 5.63
C VAL A 65 -3.63 8.80 6.18
N ASP A 66 -3.76 7.99 7.23
CA ASP A 66 -2.66 7.36 7.95
C ASP A 66 -2.98 5.88 8.23
N VAL A 67 -1.93 5.10 8.46
CA VAL A 67 -2.01 3.66 8.73
C VAL A 67 -1.15 3.29 9.92
N PRO A 68 -1.50 2.21 10.65
CA PRO A 68 -0.62 1.64 11.66
C PRO A 68 0.68 1.13 11.01
N VAL A 69 1.79 1.43 11.65
CA VAL A 69 3.14 0.98 11.28
C VAL A 69 3.86 0.49 12.54
N GLY A 70 4.92 -0.29 12.34
CA GLY A 70 5.75 -0.80 13.42
C GLY A 70 6.04 -2.28 13.30
N LYS A 71 6.93 -2.78 14.17
CA LYS A 71 7.28 -4.22 14.20
C LYS A 71 6.11 -5.12 14.56
N ALA A 72 5.11 -4.63 15.28
CA ALA A 72 3.91 -5.38 15.62
C ALA A 72 3.05 -5.77 14.38
N MET A 73 3.33 -5.17 13.22
CA MET A 73 2.71 -5.53 11.94
C MET A 73 3.30 -6.81 11.34
N LEU A 74 4.49 -7.23 11.76
CA LEU A 74 5.15 -8.44 11.25
C LEU A 74 4.31 -9.67 11.59
N GLY A 75 4.17 -10.60 10.63
CA GLY A 75 3.35 -11.79 10.78
C GLY A 75 1.85 -11.58 10.56
N ARG A 76 1.44 -10.35 10.22
CA ARG A 76 0.03 -9.95 10.09
C ARG A 76 -0.39 -9.80 8.63
N VAL A 77 -1.67 -10.08 8.39
CA VAL A 77 -2.36 -9.74 7.14
C VAL A 77 -3.35 -8.63 7.43
N VAL A 78 -3.22 -7.50 6.74
CA VAL A 78 -4.02 -6.30 6.95
C VAL A 78 -4.63 -5.82 5.64
N ASP A 79 -5.74 -5.09 5.73
CA ASP A 79 -6.33 -4.39 4.59
C ASP A 79 -5.54 -3.11 4.23
N ALA A 80 -6.01 -2.36 3.23
CA ALA A 80 -5.36 -1.11 2.81
C ALA A 80 -5.44 0.03 3.85
N LEU A 81 -6.27 -0.08 4.90
CA LEU A 81 -6.31 0.86 6.02
C LEU A 81 -5.47 0.38 7.22
N GLY A 82 -4.82 -0.78 7.09
CA GLY A 82 -4.03 -1.41 8.14
C GLY A 82 -4.87 -2.12 9.20
N VAL A 83 -6.15 -2.41 8.92
CA VAL A 83 -7.02 -3.20 9.79
C VAL A 83 -6.68 -4.69 9.59
N PRO A 84 -6.43 -5.46 10.66
CA PRO A 84 -6.16 -6.89 10.53
C PRO A 84 -7.33 -7.68 9.96
N ILE A 85 -7.04 -8.54 8.99
CA ILE A 85 -7.99 -9.44 8.33
C ILE A 85 -7.58 -10.92 8.45
N ASP A 86 -6.57 -11.21 9.26
CA ASP A 86 -6.04 -12.56 9.50
C ASP A 86 -6.75 -13.32 10.64
N GLY A 87 -7.71 -12.69 11.33
CA GLY A 87 -8.40 -13.29 12.47
C GLY A 87 -7.55 -13.43 13.74
N LYS A 88 -6.31 -12.89 13.77
CA LYS A 88 -5.39 -12.97 14.93
C LYS A 88 -5.62 -11.86 15.97
N GLY A 89 -6.79 -11.22 15.97
CA GLY A 89 -7.13 -10.11 16.87
C GLY A 89 -6.54 -8.76 16.46
N ALA A 90 -6.70 -7.75 17.31
CA ALA A 90 -6.23 -6.39 17.03
C ALA A 90 -4.69 -6.27 17.04
N LEU A 91 -4.17 -5.19 16.45
CA LEU A 91 -2.76 -4.82 16.57
C LEU A 91 -2.54 -4.09 17.91
N SER A 92 -1.44 -4.38 18.58
CA SER A 92 -0.97 -3.65 19.76
C SER A 92 0.37 -2.98 19.46
N ALA A 93 0.72 -1.90 20.17
CA ALA A 93 2.01 -1.21 20.04
C ALA A 93 2.37 -0.78 18.59
N VAL A 94 1.43 -0.12 17.91
CA VAL A 94 1.63 0.46 16.57
C VAL A 94 1.68 1.99 16.63
N GLU A 95 2.56 2.58 15.83
CA GLU A 95 2.57 4.02 15.55
C GLU A 95 1.65 4.29 14.35
N ARG A 96 1.12 5.50 14.18
CA ARG A 96 0.41 5.88 12.95
C ARG A 96 1.29 6.77 12.09
N ARG A 97 1.38 6.46 10.79
CA ARG A 97 2.07 7.30 9.81
C ARG A 97 1.19 7.58 8.62
N ARG A 98 1.31 8.80 8.08
CA ARG A 98 0.61 9.20 6.86
C ARG A 98 1.03 8.31 5.70
N VAL A 99 0.07 7.93 4.87
CA VAL A 99 0.32 7.10 3.68
C VAL A 99 0.98 7.90 2.56
N GLU A 100 0.76 9.22 2.52
CA GLU A 100 1.38 10.15 1.59
C GLU A 100 2.43 11.00 2.31
N VAL A 101 3.68 10.59 2.19
CA VAL A 101 4.85 11.33 2.67
C VAL A 101 5.74 11.63 1.48
N LYS A 102 6.36 12.81 1.49
CA LYS A 102 7.34 13.20 0.47
C LYS A 102 8.55 12.29 0.57
N ALA A 103 9.01 11.76 -0.57
CA ALA A 103 10.21 10.95 -0.63
C ALA A 103 11.44 11.71 -0.08
N PRO A 104 12.43 10.99 0.49
CA PRO A 104 13.69 11.59 0.92
C PRO A 104 14.34 12.39 -0.21
N GLY A 105 14.79 13.61 0.10
CA GLY A 105 15.52 14.46 -0.85
C GLY A 105 16.95 13.96 -1.09
N ILE A 106 17.66 14.60 -2.03
CA ILE A 106 19.01 14.18 -2.47
C ILE A 106 19.98 14.04 -1.29
N ILE A 107 20.01 15.01 -0.37
CA ILE A 107 20.95 15.05 0.78
C ILE A 107 20.70 13.90 1.77
N ALA A 108 19.44 13.46 1.93
CA ALA A 108 19.08 12.40 2.86
C ALA A 108 19.39 10.99 2.32
N ARG A 109 19.82 10.88 1.05
CA ARG A 109 20.11 9.60 0.38
C ARG A 109 21.60 9.32 0.36
N LYS A 110 21.94 8.04 0.32
CA LYS A 110 23.28 7.53 0.04
C LYS A 110 23.26 6.58 -1.15
N SER A 111 24.39 6.44 -1.83
CA SER A 111 24.56 5.45 -2.90
C SER A 111 24.17 4.05 -2.40
N VAL A 112 23.45 3.31 -3.23
CA VAL A 112 23.14 1.91 -2.99
C VAL A 112 24.45 1.11 -3.11
N HIS A 113 24.83 0.42 -2.04
CA HIS A 113 26.13 -0.28 -1.93
C HIS A 113 26.05 -1.66 -1.27
N GLU A 114 24.89 -2.03 -0.73
CA GLU A 114 24.68 -3.31 -0.07
C GLU A 114 23.76 -4.18 -0.94
N PRO A 115 24.08 -5.47 -1.15
CA PRO A 115 23.24 -6.34 -1.95
C PRO A 115 21.92 -6.69 -1.24
N MET A 116 20.86 -6.80 -2.03
CA MET A 116 19.60 -7.46 -1.68
C MET A 116 19.54 -8.75 -2.47
N GLN A 117 19.96 -9.85 -1.84
CA GLN A 117 20.09 -11.14 -2.51
C GLN A 117 18.72 -11.78 -2.70
N THR A 118 18.38 -12.07 -3.96
CA THR A 118 17.11 -12.73 -4.30
C THR A 118 17.18 -14.25 -4.11
N GLY A 119 18.38 -14.83 -4.13
CA GLY A 119 18.58 -16.29 -4.15
C GLY A 119 18.42 -16.89 -5.56
N LEU A 120 18.11 -16.06 -6.56
CA LEU A 120 17.93 -16.50 -7.94
C LEU A 120 19.20 -16.19 -8.72
N LYS A 121 19.91 -17.24 -9.15
CA LYS A 121 21.18 -17.11 -9.89
C LYS A 121 21.09 -16.13 -11.07
N ALA A 122 20.02 -16.18 -11.85
CA ALA A 122 19.84 -15.32 -13.01
C ALA A 122 19.74 -13.84 -12.62
N VAL A 123 19.05 -13.52 -11.52
CA VAL A 123 18.89 -12.14 -11.05
C VAL A 123 20.17 -11.69 -10.36
N ASP A 124 20.65 -12.44 -9.38
CA ASP A 124 21.78 -12.03 -8.54
C ASP A 124 23.12 -11.92 -9.32
N SER A 125 23.25 -12.59 -10.48
CA SER A 125 24.44 -12.49 -11.34
C SER A 125 24.32 -11.49 -12.49
N LEU A 126 23.17 -11.41 -13.16
CA LEU A 126 23.02 -10.60 -14.38
C LEU A 126 22.39 -9.24 -14.11
N VAL A 127 21.49 -9.16 -13.13
CA VAL A 127 20.72 -7.94 -12.79
C VAL A 127 20.67 -7.80 -11.26
N PRO A 128 21.83 -7.62 -10.59
CA PRO A 128 21.88 -7.60 -9.14
C PRO A 128 21.07 -6.42 -8.58
N ILE A 129 20.37 -6.68 -7.48
CA ILE A 129 19.52 -5.70 -6.81
C ILE A 129 20.22 -5.26 -5.52
N GLY A 130 20.31 -3.96 -5.27
CA GLY A 130 20.83 -3.42 -4.02
C GLY A 130 19.76 -2.95 -3.04
N ARG A 131 20.10 -2.88 -1.74
CA ARG A 131 19.23 -2.34 -0.69
C ARG A 131 18.98 -0.84 -0.92
N GLY A 132 17.75 -0.48 -1.25
CA GLY A 132 17.34 0.88 -1.63
C GLY A 132 17.18 1.10 -3.14
N GLN A 133 17.42 0.07 -3.96
CA GLN A 133 17.11 0.06 -5.39
C GLN A 133 15.62 -0.22 -5.63
N ARG A 134 15.14 0.14 -6.83
CA ARG A 134 13.81 -0.21 -7.32
C ARG A 134 14.00 -1.02 -8.59
N GLU A 135 13.53 -2.26 -8.58
CA GLU A 135 13.68 -3.19 -9.69
C GLU A 135 12.30 -3.58 -10.23
N LEU A 136 12.09 -3.44 -11.53
CA LEU A 136 10.81 -3.74 -12.16
C LEU A 136 10.76 -5.20 -12.62
N ILE A 137 9.83 -5.98 -12.06
CA ILE A 137 9.49 -7.31 -12.57
C ILE A 137 8.31 -7.17 -13.54
N ILE A 138 8.59 -7.20 -14.84
CA ILE A 138 7.60 -7.05 -15.92
C ILE A 138 7.56 -8.30 -16.80
N GLY A 139 6.36 -8.60 -17.31
CA GLY A 139 6.13 -9.74 -18.19
C GLY A 139 4.64 -10.09 -18.26
N ASP A 140 4.29 -10.97 -19.19
CA ASP A 140 2.91 -11.39 -19.41
C ASP A 140 2.35 -12.20 -18.25
N ARG A 141 1.04 -12.49 -18.29
CA ARG A 141 0.40 -13.34 -17.29
C ARG A 141 1.10 -14.72 -17.25
N GLN A 142 1.22 -15.30 -16.05
CA GLN A 142 1.81 -16.64 -15.83
C GLN A 142 3.28 -16.81 -16.24
N THR A 143 4.06 -15.72 -16.30
CA THR A 143 5.50 -15.75 -16.60
C THR A 143 6.41 -15.86 -15.37
N GLY A 144 5.86 -16.17 -14.18
CA GLY A 144 6.64 -16.35 -12.95
C GLY A 144 6.96 -15.08 -12.15
N LYS A 145 6.38 -13.93 -12.48
CA LYS A 145 6.61 -12.66 -11.74
C LYS A 145 6.43 -12.79 -10.22
N THR A 146 5.31 -13.35 -9.79
CA THR A 146 5.01 -13.58 -8.38
C THR A 146 5.96 -14.61 -7.75
N ALA A 147 6.40 -15.62 -8.51
CA ALA A 147 7.35 -16.62 -8.02
C ALA A 147 8.70 -15.97 -7.68
N ILE A 148 9.22 -15.10 -8.56
CA ILE A 148 10.45 -14.33 -8.30
C ILE A 148 10.34 -13.55 -6.98
N ALA A 149 9.21 -12.87 -6.78
CA ALA A 149 8.96 -12.08 -5.57
C ALA A 149 8.86 -12.94 -4.30
N ILE A 150 8.15 -14.07 -4.37
CA ILE A 150 8.03 -15.02 -3.24
C ILE A 150 9.40 -15.60 -2.89
N ASP A 151 10.13 -16.14 -3.87
CA ASP A 151 11.45 -16.74 -3.66
C ASP A 151 12.42 -15.73 -3.04
N THR A 152 12.36 -14.48 -3.48
CA THR A 152 13.12 -13.37 -2.88
C THR A 152 12.79 -13.20 -1.40
N ILE A 153 11.51 -13.18 -1.00
CA ILE A 153 11.11 -13.10 0.42
C ILE A 153 11.62 -14.32 1.20
N LEU A 154 11.47 -15.52 0.64
CA LEU A 154 11.89 -16.76 1.31
C LEU A 154 13.40 -16.80 1.54
N ASN A 155 14.20 -16.32 0.59
CA ASN A 155 15.66 -16.25 0.70
C ASN A 155 16.11 -15.40 1.90
N GLN A 156 15.34 -14.36 2.26
CA GLN A 156 15.68 -13.48 3.39
C GLN A 156 15.69 -14.20 4.74
N LYS A 157 15.07 -15.38 4.87
CA LYS A 157 15.10 -16.15 6.10
C LYS A 157 16.53 -16.48 6.54
N GLN A 158 17.37 -16.91 5.60
CA GLN A 158 18.76 -17.26 5.92
C GLN A 158 19.57 -16.03 6.31
N ILE A 159 19.37 -14.91 5.60
CA ILE A 159 20.01 -13.63 5.89
C ILE A 159 19.58 -13.11 7.27
N ASN A 160 18.29 -13.18 7.57
CA ASN A 160 17.73 -12.73 8.85
C ASN A 160 18.16 -13.60 10.04
N ALA A 161 18.41 -14.90 9.81
CA ALA A 161 18.95 -15.80 10.81
C ALA A 161 20.44 -15.55 11.11
N GLN A 162 21.20 -15.05 10.14
CA GLN A 162 22.60 -14.67 10.30
C GLN A 162 22.77 -13.27 10.92
N GLY A 163 21.80 -12.38 10.69
CA GLY A 163 21.82 -11.02 11.21
C GLY A 163 21.75 -10.96 12.73
N THR A 164 22.77 -10.38 13.36
CA THR A 164 22.85 -10.21 14.82
C THR A 164 22.10 -8.97 15.31
N SER A 165 21.96 -7.99 14.42
CA SER A 165 21.29 -6.71 14.66
C SER A 165 20.12 -6.50 13.69
N ASP A 166 19.14 -5.66 14.05
CA ASP A 166 18.02 -5.36 13.17
C ASP A 166 18.44 -4.57 11.91
N SER A 167 19.60 -3.89 11.96
CA SER A 167 20.22 -3.22 10.82
C SER A 167 20.81 -4.18 9.78
N GLU A 168 21.04 -5.45 10.12
CA GLU A 168 21.51 -6.45 9.15
C GLU A 168 20.36 -7.18 8.45
N LYS A 169 19.21 -7.24 9.12
CA LYS A 169 18.00 -7.95 8.69
C LYS A 169 17.24 -7.19 7.60
N LEU A 170 16.48 -7.94 6.81
CA LEU A 170 15.57 -7.43 5.78
C LEU A 170 14.14 -7.85 6.09
N TYR A 171 13.30 -6.87 6.44
CA TYR A 171 11.87 -7.06 6.68
C TYR A 171 11.09 -6.95 5.37
N CYS A 172 10.10 -7.79 5.16
CA CYS A 172 9.40 -7.88 3.88
C CYS A 172 7.98 -7.30 3.98
N VAL A 173 7.53 -6.63 2.93
CA VAL A 173 6.15 -6.16 2.78
C VAL A 173 5.63 -6.63 1.43
N TYR A 174 4.55 -7.39 1.42
CA TYR A 174 3.90 -7.83 0.19
C TYR A 174 2.55 -7.13 0.07
N VAL A 175 2.38 -6.33 -0.99
CA VAL A 175 1.12 -5.64 -1.28
C VAL A 175 0.41 -6.37 -2.42
N ALA A 176 -0.67 -7.08 -2.08
CA ALA A 176 -1.55 -7.73 -3.05
C ALA A 176 -2.66 -6.76 -3.46
N ILE A 177 -2.67 -6.38 -4.74
CA ILE A 177 -3.57 -5.38 -5.32
C ILE A 177 -4.43 -6.08 -6.37
N GLY A 178 -5.75 -6.03 -6.23
CA GLY A 178 -6.70 -6.64 -7.17
C GLY A 178 -6.52 -8.16 -7.38
N GLN A 179 -5.83 -8.85 -6.46
CA GLN A 179 -5.63 -10.29 -6.52
C GLN A 179 -6.87 -11.01 -5.99
N LYS A 180 -7.07 -12.27 -6.38
CA LYS A 180 -8.13 -13.10 -5.80
C LYS A 180 -7.79 -13.41 -4.34
N ARG A 181 -8.79 -13.37 -3.46
CA ARG A 181 -8.61 -13.67 -2.02
C ARG A 181 -8.00 -15.06 -1.79
N SER A 182 -8.37 -16.06 -2.60
CA SER A 182 -7.78 -17.40 -2.54
C SER A 182 -6.28 -17.42 -2.86
N THR A 183 -5.83 -16.61 -3.83
CA THR A 183 -4.41 -16.48 -4.16
C THR A 183 -3.62 -15.83 -3.03
N VAL A 184 -4.19 -14.80 -2.37
CA VAL A 184 -3.57 -14.19 -1.19
C VAL A 184 -3.49 -15.19 -0.03
N ALA A 185 -4.55 -15.96 0.21
CA ALA A 185 -4.54 -17.00 1.24
C ALA A 185 -3.48 -18.08 0.99
N GLN A 186 -3.29 -18.49 -0.27
CA GLN A 186 -2.23 -19.42 -0.66
C GLN A 186 -0.83 -18.81 -0.42
N LEU A 187 -0.62 -17.54 -0.79
CA LEU A 187 0.62 -16.83 -0.49
C LEU A 187 0.93 -16.81 1.01
N VAL A 188 -0.05 -16.43 1.83
CA VAL A 188 0.10 -16.40 3.31
C VAL A 188 0.46 -17.78 3.84
N LYS A 189 -0.18 -18.82 3.33
CA LYS A 189 0.13 -20.21 3.68
C LYS A 189 1.58 -20.58 3.33
N ILE A 190 2.03 -20.30 2.10
CA ILE A 190 3.42 -20.56 1.65
C ILE A 190 4.43 -19.85 2.56
N LEU A 191 4.21 -18.56 2.83
CA LEU A 191 5.11 -17.78 3.68
C LEU A 191 5.08 -18.27 5.13
N SER A 192 3.93 -18.70 5.64
CA SER A 192 3.81 -19.25 6.99
C SER A 192 4.52 -20.59 7.12
N GLU A 193 4.32 -21.52 6.19
CA GLU A 193 4.95 -22.85 6.18
C GLU A 193 6.47 -22.76 6.03
N ALA A 194 6.96 -21.78 5.26
CA ALA A 194 8.38 -21.51 5.13
C ALA A 194 8.98 -20.73 6.32
N GLY A 195 8.18 -20.25 7.28
CA GLY A 195 8.62 -19.38 8.38
C GLY A 195 9.05 -17.98 7.92
N ALA A 196 8.61 -17.56 6.74
CA ALA A 196 8.88 -16.24 6.19
C ALA A 196 7.88 -15.17 6.63
N LEU A 197 6.70 -15.61 7.10
CA LEU A 197 5.65 -14.71 7.57
C LEU A 197 6.11 -13.92 8.81
N GLU A 198 6.98 -14.47 9.65
CA GLU A 198 7.49 -13.85 10.89
C GLU A 198 8.21 -12.52 10.68
N TYR A 199 8.81 -12.31 9.50
CA TYR A 199 9.47 -11.06 9.12
C TYR A 199 8.75 -10.36 7.96
N SER A 200 7.52 -10.75 7.65
CA SER A 200 6.74 -10.21 6.54
C SER A 200 5.44 -9.55 6.99
N ILE A 201 5.02 -8.48 6.30
CA ILE A 201 3.72 -7.85 6.41
C ILE A 201 2.98 -8.08 5.11
N ILE A 202 1.72 -8.56 5.15
CA ILE A 202 0.91 -8.71 3.95
C ILE A 202 -0.19 -7.65 3.96
N VAL A 203 -0.18 -6.76 2.98
CA VAL A 203 -1.25 -5.79 2.75
C VAL A 203 -2.10 -6.30 1.60
N ALA A 204 -3.39 -6.54 1.85
CA ALA A 204 -4.29 -7.13 0.87
C ALA A 204 -5.46 -6.18 0.56
N ALA A 205 -5.50 -5.70 -0.68
CA ALA A 205 -6.68 -5.12 -1.30
C ALA A 205 -7.04 -5.99 -2.50
N THR A 206 -7.91 -6.96 -2.27
CA THR A 206 -8.30 -8.00 -3.22
C THR A 206 -9.26 -7.48 -4.29
N ALA A 207 -9.52 -8.29 -5.32
CA ALA A 207 -10.41 -7.94 -6.42
C ALA A 207 -11.86 -7.63 -5.99
N SER A 208 -12.31 -8.13 -4.83
CA SER A 208 -13.64 -7.83 -4.27
C SER A 208 -13.69 -6.50 -3.53
N ASP A 209 -12.53 -5.91 -3.24
CA ASP A 209 -12.48 -4.69 -2.45
C ASP A 209 -12.68 -3.47 -3.36
N PRO A 210 -13.34 -2.40 -2.86
CA PRO A 210 -13.53 -1.17 -3.60
C PRO A 210 -12.24 -0.63 -4.22
N ALA A 211 -12.35 -0.04 -5.42
CA ALA A 211 -11.22 0.60 -6.12
C ALA A 211 -10.40 1.55 -5.23
N PRO A 212 -10.99 2.33 -4.31
CA PRO A 212 -10.24 3.17 -3.39
C PRO A 212 -9.26 2.43 -2.47
N LEU A 213 -9.63 1.24 -2.00
CA LEU A 213 -8.73 0.41 -1.19
C LEU A 213 -7.60 -0.16 -2.04
N GLN A 214 -7.90 -0.61 -3.27
CA GLN A 214 -6.88 -1.10 -4.21
C GLN A 214 -5.88 0.00 -4.61
N PHE A 215 -6.36 1.23 -4.80
CA PHE A 215 -5.54 2.42 -5.03
C PHE A 215 -4.62 2.73 -3.85
N LEU A 216 -5.15 2.62 -2.63
CA LEU A 216 -4.46 3.02 -1.40
C LEU A 216 -3.42 2.01 -0.92
N ALA A 217 -3.67 0.70 -1.15
CA ALA A 217 -2.86 -0.38 -0.59
C ALA A 217 -1.34 -0.22 -0.80
N PRO A 218 -0.84 0.20 -1.98
CA PRO A 218 0.59 0.42 -2.18
C PRO A 218 1.17 1.52 -1.29
N TYR A 219 0.43 2.61 -1.09
CA TYR A 219 0.87 3.70 -0.20
C TYR A 219 0.88 3.26 1.26
N SER A 220 -0.09 2.46 1.67
CA SER A 220 -0.16 1.87 3.01
C SER A 220 1.00 0.91 3.26
N GLY A 221 1.27 -0.02 2.34
CA GLY A 221 2.43 -0.90 2.41
C GLY A 221 3.74 -0.12 2.40
N CYS A 222 3.82 0.94 1.60
CA CYS A 222 5.00 1.81 1.56
C CYS A 222 5.24 2.45 2.93
N ALA A 223 4.22 3.02 3.58
CA ALA A 223 4.35 3.59 4.92
C ALA A 223 4.82 2.55 5.97
N MET A 224 4.33 1.31 5.87
CA MET A 224 4.79 0.21 6.73
C MET A 224 6.27 -0.15 6.47
N GLY A 225 6.71 -0.13 5.21
CA GLY A 225 8.12 -0.32 4.84
C GLY A 225 9.02 0.84 5.29
N GLU A 226 8.53 2.07 5.20
CA GLU A 226 9.24 3.28 5.62
C GLU A 226 9.53 3.31 7.11
N TYR A 227 8.69 2.69 7.94
CA TYR A 227 9.00 2.51 9.36
C TYR A 227 10.36 1.83 9.55
N PHE A 228 10.66 0.77 8.78
CA PHE A 228 11.96 0.10 8.88
C PHE A 228 13.08 0.99 8.34
N ARG A 229 12.87 1.60 7.15
CA ARG A 229 13.83 2.52 6.52
C ARG A 229 14.27 3.63 7.48
N ASP A 230 13.32 4.27 8.14
CA ASP A 230 13.57 5.47 8.96
C ASP A 230 14.09 5.13 10.38
N ASN A 231 14.08 3.85 10.75
CA ASN A 231 14.56 3.36 12.06
C ASN A 231 15.83 2.50 11.92
N GLY A 232 16.67 2.79 10.93
CA GLY A 232 17.97 2.13 10.75
C GLY A 232 17.91 0.65 10.34
N MET A 233 16.75 0.19 9.88
CA MET A 233 16.53 -1.17 9.40
C MET A 233 16.35 -1.19 7.88
N HIS A 234 16.27 -2.38 7.28
CA HIS A 234 16.00 -2.52 5.86
C HIS A 234 14.63 -3.16 5.60
N ALA A 235 13.96 -2.67 4.56
CA ALA A 235 12.74 -3.28 4.06
C ALA A 235 12.82 -3.62 2.56
N LEU A 236 12.22 -4.75 2.21
CA LEU A 236 11.85 -5.13 0.85
C LEU A 236 10.34 -4.93 0.71
N ILE A 237 9.89 -4.22 -0.33
CA ILE A 237 8.47 -4.09 -0.65
C ILE A 237 8.18 -4.60 -2.05
N ILE A 238 7.13 -5.41 -2.18
CA ILE A 238 6.63 -5.95 -3.44
C ILE A 238 5.22 -5.41 -3.68
N TYR A 239 4.96 -4.92 -4.88
CA TYR A 239 3.64 -4.48 -5.33
C TYR A 239 3.12 -5.42 -6.42
N ASP A 240 2.13 -6.26 -6.11
CA ASP A 240 1.54 -7.26 -7.02
C ASP A 240 0.03 -7.03 -7.24
N ASP A 241 -0.40 -6.21 -8.20
CA ASP A 241 0.47 -5.46 -9.14
C ASP A 241 0.03 -4.00 -9.34
N LEU A 242 1.00 -3.18 -9.73
CA LEU A 242 0.78 -1.74 -9.98
C LEU A 242 -0.09 -1.49 -11.22
N SER A 243 -0.19 -2.43 -12.14
CA SER A 243 -1.12 -2.31 -13.28
C SER A 243 -2.57 -2.29 -12.80
N LYS A 244 -2.94 -3.15 -11.84
CA LYS A 244 -4.26 -3.14 -11.20
C LYS A 244 -4.46 -1.89 -10.33
N GLN A 245 -3.41 -1.37 -9.68
CA GLN A 245 -3.49 -0.08 -8.99
C GLN A 245 -3.87 1.05 -9.96
N SER A 246 -3.21 1.13 -11.13
CA SER A 246 -3.55 2.13 -12.16
C SER A 246 -4.99 2.01 -12.63
N VAL A 247 -5.49 0.78 -12.81
CA VAL A 247 -6.89 0.54 -13.21
C VAL A 247 -7.85 1.04 -12.13
N ALA A 248 -7.56 0.78 -10.86
CA ALA A 248 -8.35 1.30 -9.74
C ALA A 248 -8.31 2.84 -9.69
N TYR A 249 -7.14 3.45 -9.90
CA TYR A 249 -7.00 4.91 -9.97
C TYR A 249 -7.78 5.52 -11.13
N ARG A 250 -7.77 4.85 -12.29
CA ARG A 250 -8.57 5.24 -13.45
C ARG A 250 -10.06 5.23 -13.14
N GLN A 251 -10.56 4.16 -12.52
CA GLN A 251 -11.96 4.06 -12.11
C GLN A 251 -12.35 5.22 -11.18
N MET A 252 -11.56 5.46 -10.13
CA MET A 252 -11.79 6.57 -9.20
C MET A 252 -11.82 7.93 -9.90
N SER A 253 -10.87 8.18 -10.79
CA SER A 253 -10.75 9.47 -11.47
C SER A 253 -11.89 9.74 -12.44
N LEU A 254 -12.36 8.72 -13.16
CA LEU A 254 -13.51 8.83 -14.06
C LEU A 254 -14.80 9.12 -13.28
N LEU A 255 -15.00 8.46 -12.14
CA LEU A 255 -16.15 8.69 -11.28
C LEU A 255 -16.12 10.08 -10.62
N LEU A 256 -14.93 10.60 -10.33
CA LEU A 256 -14.71 12.00 -9.92
C LEU A 256 -14.81 13.00 -11.08
N ARG A 257 -15.19 12.56 -12.29
CA ARG A 257 -15.32 13.37 -13.50
C ARG A 257 -14.03 14.13 -13.87
N ARG A 258 -12.87 13.57 -13.53
CA ARG A 258 -11.58 14.10 -14.01
C ARG A 258 -11.43 13.78 -15.49
N PRO A 259 -10.97 14.75 -16.32
CA PRO A 259 -10.77 14.51 -17.74
C PRO A 259 -9.80 13.33 -18.00
N PRO A 260 -10.18 12.34 -18.81
CA PRO A 260 -9.30 11.24 -19.17
C PRO A 260 -8.26 11.64 -20.22
N GLY A 261 -7.10 11.00 -20.17
CA GLY A 261 -6.05 11.08 -21.17
C GLY A 261 -5.96 9.79 -22.01
N ARG A 262 -4.73 9.41 -22.39
CA ARG A 262 -4.45 8.22 -23.19
C ARG A 262 -4.96 6.95 -22.49
N GLU A 263 -5.61 6.05 -23.25
CA GLU A 263 -6.18 4.79 -22.74
C GLU A 263 -7.16 4.97 -21.56
N ALA A 264 -7.80 6.14 -21.53
CA ALA A 264 -8.69 6.62 -20.48
C ALA A 264 -8.04 6.77 -19.09
N PHE A 265 -6.71 6.65 -18.97
CA PHE A 265 -6.02 6.94 -17.70
C PHE A 265 -6.00 8.44 -17.39
N PRO A 266 -5.96 8.83 -16.11
CA PRO A 266 -5.76 10.22 -15.72
C PRO A 266 -4.41 10.75 -16.21
N GLY A 267 -4.33 12.06 -16.50
CA GLY A 267 -3.09 12.70 -16.97
C GLY A 267 -1.91 12.57 -15.99
N ASP A 268 -2.19 12.32 -14.72
CA ASP A 268 -1.21 12.17 -13.64
C ASP A 268 -0.95 10.72 -13.22
N VAL A 269 -1.31 9.72 -14.05
CA VAL A 269 -1.03 8.30 -13.77
C VAL A 269 0.47 8.01 -13.60
N PHE A 270 1.36 8.78 -14.24
CA PHE A 270 2.80 8.69 -13.99
C PHE A 270 3.15 9.17 -12.57
N TYR A 271 2.53 10.27 -12.12
CA TYR A 271 2.78 10.83 -10.80
C TYR A 271 2.33 9.89 -9.68
N LEU A 272 1.29 9.08 -9.92
CA LEU A 272 0.85 8.00 -9.03
C LEU A 272 2.02 7.08 -8.64
N HIS A 273 2.68 6.49 -9.63
CA HIS A 273 3.74 5.51 -9.40
C HIS A 273 5.08 6.17 -9.07
N SER A 274 5.40 7.33 -9.65
CA SER A 274 6.69 7.99 -9.37
C SER A 274 6.77 8.43 -7.91
N ARG A 275 5.71 9.04 -7.35
CA ARG A 275 5.71 9.45 -5.92
C ARG A 275 5.71 8.26 -4.96
N LEU A 276 5.17 7.11 -5.39
CA LEU A 276 5.21 5.87 -4.63
C LEU A 276 6.63 5.28 -4.62
N LEU A 277 7.20 5.07 -5.81
CA LEU A 277 8.47 4.36 -5.97
C LEU A 277 9.68 5.20 -5.54
N GLU A 278 9.62 6.53 -5.63
CA GLU A 278 10.68 7.42 -5.14
C GLU A 278 10.90 7.34 -3.62
N ARG A 279 9.95 6.78 -2.86
CA ARG A 279 10.08 6.58 -1.42
C ARG A 279 10.98 5.39 -1.06
N ALA A 280 11.22 4.47 -1.99
CA ALA A 280 12.23 3.43 -1.81
C ALA A 280 13.62 4.03 -2.03
N ALA A 281 14.40 4.13 -0.96
CA ALA A 281 15.72 4.76 -0.97
C ALA A 281 16.62 4.19 0.12
N LYS A 282 17.94 4.26 -0.11
CA LYS A 282 18.96 4.06 0.94
C LYS A 282 19.24 5.40 1.62
N LEU A 283 18.98 5.49 2.92
CA LEU A 283 19.31 6.67 3.72
C LEU A 283 20.81 6.71 4.06
N SER A 284 21.31 7.93 4.28
CA SER A 284 22.70 8.24 4.66
C SER A 284 23.03 7.89 6.10
#